data_AF-A0A1F9ARL5-F1
#
_entry.id   AF-A0A1F9ARL5-F1
#
_cell.length_a   1.000
_cell.length_b   1.000
_cell.length_c   1.000
_cell.angle_alpha   90.00
_cell.angle_beta   90.00
_cell.angle_gamma   90.00
#
_symmetry.space_group_name_H-M   'P 1'
#
loop_
_entity.id
_entity.type
_entity.pdbx_description
1 polymer ?
#
loop_
_entity_poly.entity_id
_entity_poly.type
_entity_poly.pdbx_seq_one_letter_code
_entity_poly.pdbx_strand_id
1 'polypeptide(L)'
;MKRVFCWSLVLLLWAGSAQALPFSRSKKIFRKGDGTWVKLIKGKKTLRPFDHPAQFSEEAMDRYLASIRYFRPEFYSVTGKTGKEWDLLSAEERAPIVPHLVKAFALAKPDQWVDFSISAYRGTLLIGSYRQSDGVMFVKDGELNIVFRNISLKKSPAEVTPKTDPTKSYTARVRIAPGPGQRLMPGTRLGKEVDKENWVVMSAKEAPPLATAVKPEREPEEPIPSSIPPDQPVPAQPQASPAPAPPASASEASPAPELKPSTRERLQELKALYDEGLISHEEYLEKREQILQEL
;
A
#
# COMPACT_ATOMS: atom_id res chain seq x y z
N MET A 1 -78.42 15.03 48.19
CA MET A 1 -77.19 14.27 48.56
C MET A 1 -77.42 12.85 48.07
N LYS A 2 -76.60 12.17 47.25
CA LYS A 2 -75.15 12.14 47.09
C LYS A 2 -74.81 11.83 45.61
N ARG A 3 -73.71 12.41 45.12
CA ARG A 3 -73.08 12.15 43.82
C ARG A 3 -72.27 10.84 43.88
N VAL A 4 -72.27 10.04 42.82
CA VAL A 4 -71.26 8.99 42.53
C VAL A 4 -71.05 9.03 41.01
N PHE A 5 -70.20 9.92 40.51
CA PHE A 5 -68.77 9.74 40.17
C PHE A 5 -68.48 8.61 39.18
N CYS A 6 -68.31 9.05 37.93
CA CYS A 6 -67.81 8.36 36.76
C CYS A 6 -66.33 7.99 36.95
N TRP A 7 -65.94 6.76 36.62
CA TRP A 7 -64.54 6.38 36.40
C TRP A 7 -64.42 5.76 35.00
N SER A 8 -63.97 6.58 34.05
CA SER A 8 -63.47 6.10 32.76
C SER A 8 -62.00 5.73 32.94
N LEU A 9 -61.68 4.45 32.82
CA LEU A 9 -60.33 3.92 32.82
C LEU A 9 -59.70 4.20 31.45
N VAL A 10 -58.81 5.20 31.37
CA VAL A 10 -57.98 5.45 30.19
C VAL A 10 -56.74 4.57 30.26
N LEU A 11 -56.71 3.51 29.45
CA LEU A 11 -55.55 2.67 29.23
C LEU A 11 -54.60 3.38 28.24
N LEU A 12 -53.59 4.05 28.78
CA LEU A 12 -52.47 4.60 28.01
C LEU A 12 -51.51 3.46 27.64
N LEU A 13 -51.74 2.87 26.45
CA LEU A 13 -50.77 1.99 25.80
C LEU A 13 -49.56 2.84 25.35
N TRP A 14 -48.48 2.78 26.13
CA TRP A 14 -47.15 3.19 25.69
C TRP A 14 -46.67 2.19 24.62
N ALA A 15 -47.06 2.44 23.37
CA ALA A 15 -46.37 1.87 22.22
C ALA A 15 -45.00 2.55 22.14
N GLY A 16 -44.03 2.00 22.90
CA GLY A 16 -42.62 2.31 22.75
C GLY A 16 -42.19 1.96 21.33
N SER A 17 -42.34 2.93 20.44
CA SER A 17 -41.77 2.90 19.10
C SER A 17 -40.26 2.95 19.29
N ALA A 18 -39.65 1.78 19.42
CA ALA A 18 -38.23 1.60 19.18
C ALA A 18 -38.01 1.97 17.72
N GLN A 19 -37.77 3.26 17.46
CA GLN A 19 -37.23 3.72 16.21
C GLN A 19 -35.89 3.01 16.07
N ALA A 20 -35.87 1.92 15.32
CA ALA A 20 -34.66 1.29 14.87
C ALA A 20 -33.90 2.38 14.11
N LEU A 21 -32.91 2.97 14.78
CA LEU A 21 -32.02 3.95 14.16
C LEU A 21 -31.56 3.34 12.83
N PRO A 22 -31.70 4.06 11.71
CA PRO A 22 -31.31 3.53 10.41
C PRO A 22 -29.87 3.06 10.54
N PHE A 23 -29.66 1.74 10.43
CA PHE A 23 -28.33 1.15 10.44
C PHE A 23 -27.51 1.92 9.41
N SER A 24 -26.57 2.73 9.89
CA SER A 24 -25.64 3.42 9.00
C SER A 24 -24.99 2.35 8.14
N ARG A 25 -25.28 2.35 6.83
CA ARG A 25 -24.78 1.34 5.87
C ARG A 25 -23.26 1.26 5.89
N SER A 26 -22.61 2.33 6.35
CA SER A 26 -21.16 2.42 6.50
C SER A 26 -20.77 3.36 7.65
N LYS A 27 -19.94 2.91 8.58
CA LYS A 27 -19.30 3.76 9.60
C LYS A 27 -17.89 4.11 9.16
N LYS A 28 -17.61 5.40 8.90
CA LYS A 28 -16.27 5.87 8.54
C LYS A 28 -15.37 5.86 9.78
N ILE A 29 -14.15 5.34 9.65
CA ILE A 29 -13.13 5.31 10.71
C ILE A 29 -12.05 6.36 10.43
N PHE A 30 -11.62 6.47 9.18
CA PHE A 30 -10.57 7.39 8.75
C PHE A 30 -10.75 7.79 7.29
N ARG A 31 -10.27 9.00 6.95
CA ARG A 31 -10.15 9.49 5.59
C ARG A 31 -9.03 10.54 5.49
N LYS A 32 -8.18 10.41 4.48
CA LYS A 32 -7.18 11.39 4.05
C LYS A 32 -7.34 11.61 2.54
N GLY A 33 -7.76 12.82 2.17
CA GLY A 33 -8.12 13.14 0.79
C GLY A 33 -9.21 12.21 0.23
N ASP A 34 -9.15 11.97 -1.07
CA ASP A 34 -10.13 11.13 -1.78
C ASP A 34 -9.67 9.70 -2.03
N GLY A 35 -8.37 9.44 -1.88
CA GLY A 35 -7.76 8.14 -2.22
C GLY A 35 -7.51 7.20 -1.04
N THR A 36 -7.44 7.73 0.19
CA THR A 36 -7.07 6.93 1.37
C THR A 36 -8.14 6.98 2.45
N TRP A 37 -8.67 5.83 2.84
CA TRP A 37 -9.76 5.74 3.82
C TRP A 37 -9.89 4.35 4.45
N VAL A 38 -10.49 4.31 5.64
CA VAL A 38 -10.93 3.09 6.33
C VAL A 38 -12.36 3.27 6.80
N LYS A 39 -13.22 2.30 6.56
CA LYS A 39 -14.62 2.33 7.01
C LYS A 39 -15.16 0.91 7.25
N LEU A 40 -16.11 0.79 8.16
CA LEU A 40 -16.86 -0.45 8.38
C LEU A 40 -18.09 -0.43 7.51
N ILE A 41 -18.32 -1.47 6.72
CA ILE A 41 -19.55 -1.63 5.95
C ILE A 41 -20.11 -3.03 6.16
N LYS A 42 -21.39 -3.23 5.79
CA LYS A 42 -22.02 -4.55 5.87
C LYS A 42 -21.31 -5.53 4.93
N GLY A 43 -20.87 -6.66 5.47
CA GLY A 43 -20.20 -7.69 4.68
C GLY A 43 -21.17 -8.59 3.90
N LYS A 44 -20.60 -9.42 3.04
CA LYS A 44 -21.35 -10.33 2.16
C LYS A 44 -22.11 -11.38 2.97
N LYS A 45 -23.42 -11.53 2.72
CA LYS A 45 -24.29 -12.47 3.44
C LYS A 45 -23.75 -13.89 3.50
N THR A 46 -23.18 -14.39 2.40
CA THR A 46 -22.67 -15.77 2.27
C THR A 46 -21.37 -16.04 3.01
N LEU A 47 -20.65 -15.00 3.44
CA LEU A 47 -19.37 -15.15 4.15
C LEU A 47 -19.52 -14.96 5.66
N ARG A 48 -20.59 -14.31 6.10
CA ARG A 48 -20.90 -14.06 7.52
C ARG A 48 -21.35 -15.36 8.24
N PRO A 49 -21.21 -15.43 9.57
CA PRO A 49 -20.61 -14.41 10.45
C PRO A 49 -19.08 -14.33 10.31
N PHE A 50 -18.52 -13.19 10.71
CA PHE A 50 -17.08 -12.98 10.84
C PHE A 50 -16.68 -13.03 12.31
N ASP A 51 -15.41 -13.34 12.56
CA ASP A 51 -14.79 -13.37 13.90
C ASP A 51 -14.43 -11.94 14.33
N HIS A 52 -15.46 -11.12 14.48
CA HIS A 52 -15.33 -9.72 14.88
C HIS A 52 -16.12 -9.43 16.16
N PRO A 53 -15.63 -8.54 17.04
CA PRO A 53 -14.42 -7.73 16.89
C PRO A 53 -13.13 -8.55 17.03
N ALA A 54 -12.10 -8.16 16.28
CA ALA A 54 -10.79 -8.80 16.32
C ALA A 54 -9.75 -7.81 16.85
N GLN A 55 -8.82 -8.31 17.68
CA GLN A 55 -7.78 -7.50 18.29
C GLN A 55 -6.44 -7.75 17.59
N PHE A 56 -5.79 -6.66 17.18
CA PHE A 56 -4.48 -6.66 16.58
C PHE A 56 -3.62 -5.58 17.26
N SER A 57 -2.32 -5.84 17.41
CA SER A 57 -1.37 -4.74 17.67
C SER A 57 -1.09 -3.98 16.38
N GLU A 58 -0.68 -2.71 16.50
CA GLU A 58 -0.25 -1.92 15.34
C GLU A 58 0.95 -2.56 14.64
N GLU A 59 1.90 -3.09 15.41
CA GLU A 59 3.06 -3.82 14.87
C GLU A 59 2.65 -5.06 14.06
N ALA A 60 1.70 -5.86 14.57
CA ALA A 60 1.21 -7.02 13.84
C ALA A 60 0.49 -6.60 12.54
N MET A 61 -0.34 -5.56 12.60
CA MET A 61 -1.03 -5.02 11.42
C MET A 61 -0.07 -4.44 10.38
N ASP A 62 0.99 -3.74 10.80
CA ASP A 62 2.03 -3.28 9.88
C ASP A 62 2.73 -4.46 9.20
N ARG A 63 3.12 -5.50 9.95
CA ARG A 63 3.74 -6.71 9.40
C ARG A 63 2.84 -7.44 8.40
N TYR A 64 1.55 -7.57 8.71
CA TYR A 64 0.58 -8.16 7.77
C TYR A 64 0.59 -7.41 6.45
N LEU A 65 0.46 -6.07 6.48
CA LEU A 65 0.45 -5.25 5.28
C LEU A 65 1.80 -5.22 4.54
N ALA A 66 2.92 -5.20 5.28
CA ALA A 66 4.27 -5.21 4.75
C ALA A 66 4.60 -6.51 4.00
N SER A 67 4.03 -7.63 4.43
CA SER A 67 4.27 -8.93 3.82
C SER A 67 3.56 -9.13 2.47
N ILE A 68 2.63 -8.24 2.10
CA ILE A 68 1.83 -8.41 0.87
C ILE A 68 2.64 -7.99 -0.34
N ARG A 69 2.87 -8.93 -1.24
CA ARG A 69 3.55 -8.71 -2.53
C ARG A 69 2.58 -8.96 -3.67
N TYR A 70 2.85 -8.36 -4.82
CA TYR A 70 2.10 -8.60 -6.04
C TYR A 70 3.01 -8.93 -7.20
N PHE A 71 2.54 -9.80 -8.07
CA PHE A 71 3.16 -10.12 -9.35
C PHE A 71 2.46 -9.34 -10.46
N ARG A 72 3.22 -8.60 -11.27
CA ARG A 72 2.73 -8.04 -12.53
C ARG A 72 3.45 -8.75 -13.69
N PRO A 73 2.70 -9.39 -14.60
CA PRO A 73 3.28 -9.97 -15.80
C PRO A 73 3.97 -8.91 -16.66
N GLU A 74 5.07 -9.29 -17.30
CA GLU A 74 5.70 -8.44 -18.31
C GLU A 74 4.78 -8.31 -19.52
N PHE A 75 4.82 -7.18 -20.23
CA PHE A 75 3.86 -6.89 -21.31
C PHE A 75 3.92 -7.92 -22.46
N TYR A 76 5.12 -8.45 -22.75
CA TYR A 76 5.36 -9.46 -23.78
C TYR A 76 5.05 -10.88 -23.33
N SER A 77 4.58 -11.07 -22.09
CA SER A 77 4.23 -12.39 -21.56
C SER A 77 2.89 -12.87 -22.13
N VAL A 78 2.95 -13.69 -23.19
CA VAL A 78 1.75 -14.32 -23.80
C VAL A 78 1.03 -15.23 -22.80
N THR A 79 1.79 -15.91 -21.94
CA THR A 79 1.24 -16.83 -20.92
C THR A 79 0.94 -16.16 -19.58
N GLY A 80 1.40 -14.93 -19.36
CA GLY A 80 1.30 -14.24 -18.07
C GLY A 80 2.14 -14.87 -16.95
N LYS A 81 3.06 -15.78 -17.29
CA LYS A 81 3.93 -16.49 -16.31
C LYS A 81 5.25 -15.77 -16.04
N THR A 82 5.69 -14.94 -16.97
CA THR A 82 6.91 -14.14 -16.83
C THR A 82 6.56 -12.73 -16.39
N GLY A 83 7.29 -12.20 -15.43
CA GLY A 83 7.04 -10.90 -14.81
C GLY A 83 7.89 -10.76 -13.55
N LYS A 84 7.62 -9.71 -12.77
CA LYS A 84 8.32 -9.46 -11.51
C LYS A 84 7.34 -9.35 -10.36
N GLU A 85 7.89 -9.41 -9.15
CA GLU A 85 7.15 -9.26 -7.90
C GLU A 85 7.60 -8.00 -7.19
N TRP A 86 6.64 -7.30 -6.59
CA TRP A 86 6.86 -6.03 -5.90
C TRP A 86 6.10 -5.98 -4.59
N ASP A 87 6.61 -5.18 -3.66
CA ASP A 87 5.89 -4.89 -2.42
C ASP A 87 4.65 -4.07 -2.72
N LEU A 88 3.52 -4.51 -2.17
CA LEU A 88 2.25 -3.85 -2.43
C LEU A 88 2.18 -2.47 -1.78
N LEU A 89 2.77 -2.31 -0.59
CA LEU A 89 2.73 -1.07 0.20
C LEU A 89 4.10 -0.76 0.80
N SER A 90 4.56 0.48 0.63
CA SER A 90 5.77 0.98 1.29
C SER A 90 5.51 1.26 2.79
N ALA A 91 6.56 1.38 3.60
CA ALA A 91 6.42 1.70 5.03
C ALA A 91 5.69 3.04 5.25
N GLU A 92 5.96 4.04 4.41
CA GLU A 92 5.34 5.37 4.47
C GLU A 92 3.83 5.34 4.17
N GLU A 93 3.41 4.43 3.31
CA GLU A 93 2.00 4.23 2.97
C GLU A 93 1.23 3.51 4.09
N ARG A 94 1.91 2.60 4.80
CA ARG A 94 1.30 1.80 5.89
C ARG A 94 1.21 2.58 7.20
N ALA A 95 2.25 3.33 7.56
CA ALA A 95 2.31 4.07 8.83
C ALA A 95 1.03 4.88 9.15
N PRO A 96 0.45 5.68 8.23
CA PRO A 96 -0.76 6.45 8.54
C PRO A 96 -2.05 5.62 8.58
N ILE A 97 -2.10 4.42 8.00
CA ILE A 97 -3.33 3.62 7.90
C ILE A 97 -3.46 2.56 9.00
N VAL A 98 -2.33 2.05 9.48
CA VAL A 98 -2.24 0.95 10.47
C VAL A 98 -3.08 1.22 11.74
N PRO A 99 -2.95 2.38 12.42
CA PRO A 99 -3.73 2.64 13.64
C PRO A 99 -5.25 2.63 13.37
N HIS A 100 -5.65 3.03 12.17
CA HIS A 100 -7.06 3.10 11.77
C HIS A 100 -7.64 1.74 11.39
N LEU A 101 -6.82 0.85 10.82
CA LEU A 101 -7.22 -0.54 10.58
C LEU A 101 -7.39 -1.30 11.90
N VAL A 102 -6.43 -1.18 12.82
CA VAL A 102 -6.54 -1.77 14.17
C VAL A 102 -7.82 -1.31 14.86
N LYS A 103 -8.07 0.01 14.86
CA LYS A 103 -9.30 0.58 15.40
C LYS A 103 -10.56 0.06 14.69
N ALA A 104 -10.52 -0.15 13.38
CA ALA A 104 -11.65 -0.68 12.63
C ALA A 104 -11.96 -2.12 13.05
N PHE A 105 -10.96 -2.99 13.16
CA PHE A 105 -11.15 -4.38 13.59
C PHE A 105 -11.70 -4.50 15.01
N ALA A 106 -11.22 -3.67 15.93
CA ALA A 106 -11.72 -3.62 17.31
C ALA A 106 -13.19 -3.17 17.41
N LEU A 107 -13.68 -2.40 16.42
CA LEU A 107 -15.04 -1.86 16.37
C LEU A 107 -15.98 -2.65 15.44
N ALA A 108 -15.45 -3.56 14.63
CA ALA A 108 -16.22 -4.30 13.64
C ALA A 108 -17.22 -5.23 14.35
N LYS A 109 -18.44 -5.31 13.81
CA LYS A 109 -19.43 -6.30 14.24
C LYS A 109 -19.26 -7.60 13.45
N PRO A 110 -19.79 -8.74 13.95
CA PRO A 110 -19.77 -10.03 13.23
C PRO A 110 -20.40 -10.00 11.82
N ASP A 111 -21.13 -8.93 11.49
CA ASP A 111 -21.80 -8.78 10.21
C ASP A 111 -21.16 -7.75 9.27
N GLN A 112 -20.03 -7.17 9.69
CA GLN A 112 -19.30 -6.12 8.99
C GLN A 112 -17.90 -6.59 8.59
N TRP A 113 -17.40 -6.08 7.48
CA TRP A 113 -15.99 -6.17 7.11
C TRP A 113 -15.35 -4.77 7.15
N VAL A 114 -14.02 -4.73 7.27
CA VAL A 114 -13.24 -3.49 7.19
C VAL A 114 -12.98 -3.19 5.72
N ASP A 115 -13.61 -2.16 5.17
CA ASP A 115 -13.39 -1.68 3.81
C ASP A 115 -12.28 -0.61 3.86
N PHE A 116 -11.28 -0.73 2.99
CA PHE A 116 -10.13 0.17 2.98
C PHE A 116 -9.75 0.59 1.56
N SER A 117 -9.04 1.71 1.46
CA SER A 117 -8.33 2.17 0.27
C SER A 117 -7.09 2.90 0.71
N ILE A 118 -5.99 2.66 0.00
CA ILE A 118 -4.73 3.36 0.18
C ILE A 118 -4.35 3.89 -1.20
N SER A 119 -4.16 5.21 -1.29
CA SER A 119 -3.63 5.86 -2.47
C SER A 119 -2.42 6.69 -2.11
N ALA A 120 -1.37 6.53 -2.91
CA ALA A 120 -0.13 7.25 -2.75
C ALA A 120 0.47 7.55 -4.12
N TYR A 121 1.15 8.68 -4.21
CA TYR A 121 1.97 8.98 -5.36
C TYR A 121 3.24 8.15 -5.24
N ARG A 122 3.57 7.41 -6.29
CA ARG A 122 4.82 6.65 -6.35
C ARG A 122 5.67 7.15 -7.50
N GLY A 123 6.92 7.46 -7.19
CA GLY A 123 7.94 7.97 -8.10
C GLY A 123 8.23 9.46 -7.96
N THR A 124 8.96 10.03 -8.91
CA THR A 124 9.37 11.45 -8.91
C THR A 124 8.42 12.31 -9.73
N LEU A 125 8.43 13.64 -9.53
CA LEU A 125 7.48 14.57 -10.15
C LEU A 125 7.33 14.41 -11.68
N LEU A 126 8.39 13.97 -12.37
CA LEU A 126 8.44 13.81 -13.82
C LEU A 126 7.93 12.45 -14.32
N ILE A 127 8.05 11.37 -13.53
CA ILE A 127 7.84 9.98 -14.00
C ILE A 127 6.95 9.15 -13.04
N GLY A 128 6.41 9.76 -11.98
CA GLY A 128 5.56 9.09 -11.02
C GLY A 128 4.07 9.07 -11.38
N SER A 129 3.31 8.26 -10.65
CA SER A 129 1.85 8.21 -10.75
C SER A 129 1.20 7.85 -9.43
N TYR A 130 -0.05 8.28 -9.25
CA TYR A 130 -0.86 7.77 -8.14
C TYR A 130 -1.17 6.29 -8.35
N ARG A 131 -0.89 5.51 -7.32
CA ARG A 131 -1.24 4.10 -7.23
C ARG A 131 -2.34 3.93 -6.19
N GLN A 132 -3.30 3.07 -6.49
CA GLN A 132 -4.41 2.74 -5.59
C GLN A 132 -4.46 1.24 -5.33
N SER A 133 -4.48 0.88 -4.05
CA SER A 133 -4.72 -0.47 -3.57
C SER A 133 -5.88 -0.41 -2.59
N ASP A 134 -6.97 -1.12 -2.90
CA ASP A 134 -8.18 -1.05 -2.11
C ASP A 134 -8.93 -2.38 -2.11
N GLY A 135 -9.74 -2.59 -1.08
CA GLY A 135 -10.38 -3.87 -0.85
C GLY A 135 -11.08 -3.95 0.49
N VAL A 136 -11.30 -5.17 0.93
CA VAL A 136 -11.98 -5.49 2.18
C VAL A 136 -11.14 -6.48 2.98
N MET A 137 -11.16 -6.33 4.29
CA MET A 137 -10.50 -7.22 5.24
C MET A 137 -11.50 -7.72 6.27
N PHE A 138 -11.36 -8.98 6.67
CA PHE A 138 -12.16 -9.58 7.74
C PHE A 138 -11.42 -10.76 8.36
N VAL A 139 -11.80 -11.14 9.58
CA VAL A 139 -11.29 -12.35 10.23
C VAL A 139 -12.39 -13.40 10.17
N LYS A 140 -12.01 -14.61 9.80
CA LYS A 140 -12.92 -15.74 9.77
C LYS A 140 -12.16 -17.05 9.97
N ASP A 141 -12.69 -17.92 10.81
CA ASP A 141 -12.11 -19.21 11.15
C ASP A 141 -10.67 -19.05 11.69
N GLY A 142 -10.42 -17.96 12.41
CA GLY A 142 -9.08 -17.61 12.93
C GLY A 142 -8.08 -17.09 11.90
N GLU A 143 -8.50 -16.86 10.65
CA GLU A 143 -7.66 -16.37 9.56
C GLU A 143 -8.01 -14.92 9.17
N LEU A 144 -6.98 -14.11 8.96
CA LEU A 144 -7.11 -12.79 8.35
C LEU A 144 -7.26 -12.96 6.83
N ASN A 145 -8.39 -12.51 6.32
CA ASN A 145 -8.71 -12.51 4.90
C ASN A 145 -8.59 -11.09 4.36
N ILE A 146 -7.84 -10.91 3.27
CA ILE A 146 -7.72 -9.63 2.56
C ILE A 146 -8.10 -9.85 1.11
N VAL A 147 -9.13 -9.16 0.64
CA VAL A 147 -9.66 -9.30 -0.71
C VAL A 147 -9.58 -7.97 -1.44
N PHE A 148 -8.69 -7.88 -2.41
CA PHE A 148 -8.43 -6.65 -3.16
C PHE A 148 -9.44 -6.45 -4.29
N ARG A 149 -10.03 -5.26 -4.39
CA ARG A 149 -10.68 -4.83 -5.64
C ARG A 149 -9.64 -4.38 -6.64
N ASN A 150 -8.64 -3.63 -6.16
CA ASN A 150 -7.57 -3.07 -6.98
C ASN A 150 -6.22 -3.34 -6.31
N ILE A 151 -5.23 -3.75 -7.10
CA ILE A 151 -3.85 -4.02 -6.67
C ILE A 151 -2.92 -3.07 -7.43
N SER A 152 -2.36 -2.08 -6.75
CA SER A 152 -1.43 -1.09 -7.32
C SER A 152 -1.92 -0.48 -8.65
N LEU A 153 -3.21 -0.20 -8.75
CA LEU A 153 -3.84 0.34 -9.95
C LEU A 153 -3.28 1.75 -10.22
N LYS A 154 -2.76 1.99 -11.43
CA LYS A 154 -2.38 3.33 -11.87
C LYS A 154 -3.66 4.16 -11.99
N LYS A 155 -3.71 5.30 -11.31
CA LYS A 155 -4.89 6.16 -11.33
C LYS A 155 -4.55 7.50 -11.96
N SER A 156 -5.35 7.93 -12.92
CA SER A 156 -5.34 9.34 -13.34
C SER A 156 -6.19 10.19 -12.38
N PRO A 157 -5.89 11.49 -12.20
CA PRO A 157 -6.60 12.34 -11.23
C PRO A 157 -8.13 12.36 -11.39
N ALA A 158 -8.64 12.20 -12.62
CA ALA A 158 -10.07 12.27 -12.94
C ALA A 158 -10.79 10.90 -12.92
N GLU A 159 -10.06 9.79 -12.74
CA GLU A 159 -10.63 8.45 -12.89
C GLU A 159 -11.35 7.98 -11.63
N VAL A 160 -12.61 7.55 -11.79
CA VAL A 160 -13.38 6.95 -10.71
C VAL A 160 -13.22 5.43 -10.77
N THR A 161 -12.57 4.85 -9.76
CA THR A 161 -12.38 3.40 -9.70
C THR A 161 -13.71 2.66 -9.53
N PRO A 162 -13.98 1.61 -10.32
CA PRO A 162 -15.21 0.84 -10.22
C PRO A 162 -15.41 0.26 -8.82
N LYS A 163 -16.61 0.44 -8.25
CA LYS A 163 -17.01 -0.17 -6.97
C LYS A 163 -17.59 -1.56 -7.23
N THR A 164 -16.74 -2.53 -7.52
CA THR A 164 -17.14 -3.94 -7.67
C THR A 164 -17.08 -4.66 -6.32
N ASP A 165 -17.77 -5.79 -6.19
CA ASP A 165 -17.59 -6.69 -5.04
C ASP A 165 -16.28 -7.47 -5.26
N PRO A 166 -15.22 -7.25 -4.44
CA PRO A 166 -13.92 -7.90 -4.65
C PRO A 166 -13.98 -9.43 -4.56
N THR A 167 -15.04 -9.98 -3.98
CA THR A 167 -15.19 -11.44 -3.81
C THR A 167 -15.81 -12.13 -5.02
N LYS A 168 -16.32 -11.38 -6.01
CA LYS A 168 -17.03 -11.92 -7.18
C LYS A 168 -16.22 -11.85 -8.47
N SER A 169 -15.54 -10.73 -8.67
CA SER A 169 -14.87 -10.42 -9.93
C SER A 169 -13.58 -9.69 -9.65
N TYR A 170 -12.50 -10.17 -10.27
CA TYR A 170 -11.23 -9.48 -10.32
C TYR A 170 -10.72 -9.56 -11.76
N THR A 171 -10.46 -8.41 -12.36
CA THR A 171 -10.21 -8.29 -13.81
C THR A 171 -8.83 -7.72 -14.14
N ALA A 172 -8.04 -7.35 -13.14
CA ALA A 172 -6.70 -6.84 -13.37
C ALA A 172 -5.74 -7.99 -13.69
N ARG A 173 -4.71 -7.69 -14.50
CA ARG A 173 -3.65 -8.63 -14.87
C ARG A 173 -2.63 -8.88 -13.74
N VAL A 174 -2.62 -8.00 -12.75
CA VAL A 174 -1.77 -8.09 -11.57
C VAL A 174 -2.37 -9.10 -10.60
N ARG A 175 -1.58 -9.91 -9.92
CA ARG A 175 -2.07 -10.87 -8.92
C ARG A 175 -1.27 -10.77 -7.64
N ILE A 176 -1.83 -11.23 -6.53
CA ILE A 176 -1.07 -11.41 -5.29
C ILE A 176 0.00 -12.49 -5.51
N ALA A 177 1.20 -12.21 -5.00
CA ALA A 177 2.31 -13.15 -4.91
C ALA A 177 2.41 -13.60 -3.43
N PRO A 178 1.90 -14.79 -3.06
CA PRO A 178 1.90 -15.23 -1.67
C PRO A 178 3.31 -15.37 -1.13
N GLY A 179 3.59 -14.71 0.00
CA GLY A 179 4.82 -14.90 0.78
C GLY A 179 4.70 -16.04 1.80
N PRO A 180 5.75 -16.26 2.62
CA PRO A 180 5.71 -17.20 3.73
C PRO A 180 4.50 -16.96 4.65
N GLY A 181 3.79 -18.02 5.03
CA GLY A 181 2.59 -17.93 5.89
C GLY A 181 1.34 -17.35 5.20
N GLN A 182 1.39 -17.12 3.89
CA GLN A 182 0.25 -16.67 3.10
C GLN A 182 -0.19 -17.72 2.10
N ARG A 183 -1.48 -17.75 1.80
CA ARG A 183 -2.06 -18.57 0.73
C ARG A 183 -3.13 -17.79 -0.02
N LEU A 184 -3.38 -18.18 -1.27
CA LEU A 184 -4.54 -17.69 -1.99
C LEU A 184 -5.79 -18.46 -1.55
N MET A 185 -6.93 -17.78 -1.57
CA MET A 185 -8.21 -18.42 -1.34
C MET A 185 -8.58 -19.28 -2.56
N PRO A 186 -8.87 -20.58 -2.40
CA PRO A 186 -9.37 -21.38 -3.52
C PRO A 186 -10.71 -20.84 -4.02
N GLY A 187 -10.94 -21.04 -5.32
CA GLY A 187 -12.15 -20.64 -6.01
C GLY A 187 -12.44 -21.55 -7.18
N THR A 188 -13.45 -21.18 -7.95
CA THR A 188 -13.86 -21.95 -9.13
C THR A 188 -14.09 -21.00 -10.28
N ARG A 189 -13.47 -21.29 -11.44
CA ARG A 189 -13.67 -20.56 -12.69
C ARG A 189 -13.93 -21.56 -13.79
N LEU A 190 -15.08 -21.41 -14.47
CA LEU A 190 -15.52 -22.33 -15.53
C LEU A 190 -15.50 -23.81 -15.08
N GLY A 191 -15.95 -24.07 -13.84
CA GLY A 191 -15.99 -25.41 -13.26
C GLY A 191 -14.64 -26.00 -12.83
N LYS A 192 -13.53 -25.29 -13.03
CA LYS A 192 -12.19 -25.72 -12.59
C LYS A 192 -11.80 -25.00 -11.30
N GLU A 193 -11.16 -25.72 -10.39
CA GLU A 193 -10.53 -25.14 -9.22
C GLU A 193 -9.40 -24.22 -9.65
N VAL A 194 -9.47 -22.96 -9.20
CA VAL A 194 -8.45 -21.95 -9.44
C VAL A 194 -8.29 -21.10 -8.19
N ASP A 195 -7.08 -20.66 -7.92
CA ASP A 195 -6.84 -19.71 -6.85
C ASP A 195 -7.40 -18.33 -7.21
N LYS A 196 -7.96 -17.64 -6.21
CA LYS A 196 -8.38 -16.25 -6.34
C LYS A 196 -7.18 -15.34 -6.22
N GLU A 197 -6.73 -14.88 -7.37
CA GLU A 197 -5.54 -14.03 -7.56
C GLU A 197 -5.54 -12.72 -6.76
N ASN A 198 -6.68 -12.29 -6.22
CA ASN A 198 -6.83 -11.06 -5.43
C ASN A 198 -7.18 -11.30 -3.95
N TRP A 199 -7.21 -12.55 -3.51
CA TRP A 199 -7.67 -12.90 -2.17
C TRP A 199 -6.58 -13.67 -1.45
N VAL A 200 -5.92 -12.99 -0.51
CA VAL A 200 -4.89 -13.57 0.36
C VAL A 200 -5.47 -13.91 1.72
N VAL A 201 -5.03 -15.03 2.26
CA VAL A 201 -5.40 -15.55 3.57
C VAL A 201 -4.12 -15.83 4.35
N MET A 202 -4.13 -15.46 5.62
CA MET A 202 -3.02 -15.64 6.56
C MET A 202 -3.57 -15.86 7.98
N SER A 203 -2.76 -16.40 8.89
CA SER A 203 -3.13 -16.52 10.30
C SER A 203 -3.50 -15.15 10.87
N ALA A 204 -4.58 -15.04 11.65
CA ALA A 204 -4.90 -13.79 12.35
C ALA A 204 -4.12 -13.64 13.66
N LYS A 205 -3.61 -14.74 14.22
CA LYS A 205 -2.89 -14.75 15.50
C LYS A 205 -1.40 -14.47 15.36
N GLU A 206 -0.83 -14.83 14.21
CA GLU A 206 0.61 -14.76 13.98
C GLU A 206 0.88 -14.06 12.67
N ALA A 207 1.55 -12.91 12.75
CA ALA A 207 1.93 -12.16 11.57
C ALA A 207 2.97 -12.94 10.77
N PRO A 208 2.85 -13.00 9.43
CA PRO A 208 3.81 -13.69 8.59
C PRO A 208 5.20 -13.07 8.77
N PRO A 209 6.27 -13.89 8.71
CA PRO A 209 7.62 -13.36 8.73
C PRO A 209 7.81 -12.48 7.48
N LEU A 210 8.47 -11.33 7.65
CA LEU A 210 8.86 -10.53 6.50
C LEU A 210 9.82 -11.37 5.67
N ALA A 211 9.56 -11.48 4.36
CA ALA A 211 10.52 -12.07 3.46
C ALA A 211 11.79 -11.20 3.54
N THR A 212 12.85 -11.72 4.17
CA THR A 212 14.18 -11.14 4.03
C THR A 212 14.43 -11.05 2.53
N ALA A 213 14.52 -9.82 2.02
CA ALA A 213 15.05 -9.59 0.70
C ALA A 213 16.34 -10.40 0.64
N VAL A 214 16.37 -11.41 -0.22
CA VAL A 214 17.64 -11.98 -0.66
C VAL A 214 18.30 -10.83 -1.42
N LYS A 215 18.94 -9.93 -0.66
CA LYS A 215 20.08 -9.18 -1.16
C LYS A 215 20.93 -10.26 -1.81
N PRO A 216 21.23 -10.18 -3.12
CA PRO A 216 22.15 -11.14 -3.69
C PRO A 216 23.39 -11.08 -2.79
N GLU A 217 23.62 -12.18 -2.08
CA GLU A 217 24.89 -12.51 -1.45
C GLU A 217 25.90 -12.13 -2.53
N ARG A 218 26.70 -11.09 -2.26
CA ARG A 218 27.84 -10.81 -3.12
C ARG A 218 28.58 -12.13 -3.20
N GLU A 219 28.61 -12.68 -4.39
CA GLU A 219 29.61 -13.66 -4.79
C GLU A 219 30.93 -13.24 -4.15
N PRO A 220 31.62 -14.11 -3.38
CA PRO A 220 32.81 -13.73 -2.65
C PRO A 220 33.77 -13.06 -3.63
N GLU A 221 34.02 -11.77 -3.44
CA GLU A 221 35.03 -11.05 -4.20
C GLU A 221 36.34 -11.84 -4.03
N GLU A 222 36.79 -12.45 -5.13
CA GLU A 222 38.11 -13.07 -5.21
C GLU A 222 39.15 -12.07 -4.67
N PRO A 223 40.10 -12.52 -3.85
CA PRO A 223 41.04 -11.62 -3.21
C PRO A 223 41.89 -10.94 -4.29
N ILE A 224 41.68 -9.64 -4.45
CA ILE A 224 42.52 -8.77 -5.27
C ILE A 224 43.95 -8.86 -4.66
N PRO A 225 44.97 -9.30 -5.42
CA PRO A 225 46.32 -9.38 -4.88
C PRO A 225 46.81 -7.97 -4.54
N SER A 226 47.04 -7.75 -3.25
CA SER A 226 47.71 -6.56 -2.72
C SER A 226 49.17 -6.56 -3.16
N SER A 227 49.48 -5.86 -4.25
CA SER A 227 50.84 -5.46 -4.59
C SER A 227 51.06 -4.03 -4.12
N ILE A 228 51.53 -3.88 -2.88
CA ILE A 228 52.17 -2.67 -2.38
C ILE A 228 53.68 -2.88 -2.54
N PRO A 229 54.40 -2.10 -3.37
CA PRO A 229 55.84 -1.95 -3.25
C PRO A 229 56.16 -0.98 -2.10
N PRO A 230 57.10 -1.31 -1.19
CA PRO A 230 57.54 -0.42 -0.14
C PRO A 230 58.60 0.57 -0.65
N ASP A 231 58.82 1.62 0.15
CA ASP A 231 59.87 2.64 0.06
C ASP A 231 59.79 3.62 -1.11
N GLN A 232 59.39 4.86 -0.81
CA GLN A 232 60.32 6.01 -0.86
C GLN A 232 59.94 7.09 0.18
N PRO A 233 60.93 7.81 0.74
CA PRO A 233 60.79 8.57 1.98
C PRO A 233 60.29 10.01 1.78
N VAL A 234 59.60 10.50 2.80
CA VAL A 234 59.17 11.89 3.01
C VAL A 234 60.39 12.80 3.19
N PRO A 235 60.44 13.97 2.53
CA PRO A 235 61.16 15.13 3.04
C PRO A 235 60.18 16.15 3.64
N ALA A 236 60.48 16.53 4.87
CA ALA A 236 59.77 17.54 5.63
C ALA A 236 60.04 18.97 5.12
N GLN A 237 58.95 19.75 4.97
CA GLN A 237 58.77 21.17 5.37
C GLN A 237 59.66 22.27 4.74
N PRO A 238 59.16 23.53 4.54
CA PRO A 238 58.61 24.37 5.61
C PRO A 238 57.39 25.26 5.31
N GLN A 239 56.81 25.69 6.43
CA GLN A 239 55.67 26.59 6.62
C GLN A 239 55.86 27.99 5.99
N ALA A 240 54.76 28.61 5.55
CA ALA A 240 54.55 30.06 5.67
C ALA A 240 53.05 30.41 5.58
N SER A 241 52.48 30.88 6.70
CA SER A 241 51.33 31.79 6.74
C SER A 241 51.84 33.09 7.38
N PRO A 242 51.51 34.28 6.84
CA PRO A 242 50.45 35.12 7.42
C PRO A 242 49.69 35.90 6.31
N ALA A 243 48.56 36.59 6.45
CA ALA A 243 47.66 37.05 7.51
C ALA A 243 46.36 37.56 6.82
N PRO A 244 45.27 37.86 7.57
CA PRO A 244 43.95 38.21 7.04
C PRO A 244 43.68 39.72 6.97
N ALA A 245 42.86 40.18 6.00
CA ALA A 245 41.87 41.26 6.18
C ALA A 245 40.87 41.37 5.00
N PRO A 246 39.60 41.81 5.23
CA PRO A 246 38.45 41.78 4.29
C PRO A 246 38.06 43.22 3.82
N PRO A 247 36.81 43.48 3.38
CA PRO A 247 36.11 43.04 2.16
C PRO A 247 35.81 44.25 1.22
N ALA A 248 35.63 44.03 -0.07
CA ALA A 248 35.04 45.06 -0.94
C ALA A 248 34.28 44.46 -2.10
N SER A 249 33.16 45.12 -2.38
CA SER A 249 32.30 45.02 -3.56
C SER A 249 31.23 43.94 -3.56
N ALA A 250 30.04 44.42 -3.19
CA ALA A 250 28.76 43.99 -3.70
C ALA A 250 28.83 43.59 -5.18
N SER A 251 28.29 42.42 -5.47
CA SER A 251 27.75 42.10 -6.79
C SER A 251 26.37 41.51 -6.55
N GLU A 252 25.35 42.34 -6.79
CA GLU A 252 24.05 41.85 -7.22
C GLU A 252 24.29 40.95 -8.44
N ALA A 253 23.94 39.67 -8.32
CA ALA A 253 23.89 38.74 -9.43
C ALA A 253 22.76 37.75 -9.20
N SER A 254 21.64 38.04 -9.87
CA SER A 254 20.68 37.14 -10.51
C SER A 254 20.04 35.97 -9.73
N PRO A 255 18.74 35.68 -9.98
CA PRO A 255 18.06 34.52 -9.41
C PRO A 255 18.75 33.23 -9.86
N ALA A 256 19.08 32.38 -8.89
CA ALA A 256 19.66 31.06 -9.12
C ALA A 256 18.79 30.25 -10.11
N PRO A 257 19.38 29.57 -11.11
CA PRO A 257 18.62 28.72 -12.00
C PRO A 257 18.09 27.52 -11.20
N GLU A 258 16.80 27.24 -11.29
CA GLU A 258 16.22 25.96 -10.88
C GLU A 258 17.00 24.85 -11.59
N LEU A 259 17.82 24.12 -10.83
CA LEU A 259 18.61 22.98 -11.31
C LEU A 259 17.64 21.92 -11.83
N LYS A 260 17.42 21.91 -13.15
CA LYS A 260 16.77 20.79 -13.83
C LYS A 260 17.63 19.54 -13.54
N PRO A 261 17.03 18.44 -13.05
CA PRO A 261 17.79 17.22 -12.78
C PRO A 261 18.51 16.80 -14.06
N SER A 262 19.78 16.44 -13.92
CA SER A 262 20.66 16.07 -15.03
C SER A 262 20.13 14.81 -15.72
N THR A 263 20.42 14.63 -17.01
CA THR A 263 19.98 13.47 -17.80
C THR A 263 20.34 12.14 -17.13
N ARG A 264 21.51 12.07 -16.49
CA ARG A 264 21.97 10.89 -15.75
C ARG A 264 21.10 10.60 -14.52
N GLU A 265 20.76 11.62 -13.74
CA GLU A 265 19.88 11.47 -12.58
C GLU A 265 18.50 11.00 -13.01
N ARG A 266 17.93 11.57 -14.08
CA ARG A 266 16.63 11.13 -14.63
C ARG A 266 16.63 9.67 -15.08
N LEU A 267 17.73 9.20 -15.69
CA LEU A 267 17.87 7.79 -16.08
C LEU A 267 18.00 6.86 -14.87
N GLN A 268 18.71 7.29 -13.82
CA GLN A 268 18.81 6.52 -12.57
C GLN A 268 17.47 6.43 -11.85
N GLU A 269 16.73 7.55 -11.76
CA GLU A 269 15.38 7.57 -11.22
C GLU A 269 14.45 6.65 -12.00
N LEU A 270 14.43 6.76 -13.33
CA LEU A 270 13.61 5.92 -14.20
C LEU A 270 13.87 4.42 -13.96
N LYS A 271 15.14 4.04 -13.77
CA LYS A 271 15.50 2.67 -13.41
C LYS A 271 14.97 2.27 -12.03
N ALA A 272 15.09 3.13 -11.02
CA ALA A 272 14.55 2.86 -9.68
C ALA A 272 13.03 2.64 -9.72
N LEU A 273 12.29 3.45 -10.48
CA LEU A 273 10.84 3.29 -10.65
C LEU A 273 10.45 1.95 -11.31
N TYR A 274 11.25 1.50 -12.28
CA TYR A 274 11.05 0.20 -12.91
C TYR A 274 11.35 -0.95 -11.94
N ASP A 275 12.45 -0.84 -11.19
CA ASP A 275 12.84 -1.84 -10.19
C ASP A 275 11.79 -1.95 -9.06
N GLU A 276 11.18 -0.83 -8.66
CA GLU A 276 10.05 -0.76 -7.72
C GLU A 276 8.68 -1.12 -8.32
N GLY A 277 8.59 -1.35 -9.63
CA GLY A 277 7.37 -1.82 -10.31
C GLY A 277 6.32 -0.74 -10.52
N LEU A 278 6.74 0.52 -10.40
CA LEU A 278 5.91 1.69 -10.51
C LEU A 278 5.63 2.07 -11.95
N ILE A 279 6.39 1.52 -12.88
CA ILE A 279 6.19 1.64 -14.32
C ILE A 279 6.29 0.25 -14.97
N SER A 280 5.67 0.09 -16.13
CA SER A 280 5.85 -1.12 -16.94
C SER A 280 7.22 -1.09 -17.66
N HIS A 281 7.63 -2.23 -18.20
CA HIS A 281 8.85 -2.29 -19.02
C HIS A 281 8.74 -1.44 -20.28
N GLU A 282 7.55 -1.39 -20.90
CA GLU A 282 7.27 -0.54 -22.05
C GLU A 282 7.41 0.94 -21.69
N GLU A 283 6.78 1.38 -20.61
CA GLU A 283 6.91 2.76 -20.10
C GLU A 283 8.37 3.11 -19.78
N TYR A 284 9.14 2.15 -19.26
CA TYR A 284 10.57 2.32 -19.02
C TYR A 284 11.36 2.54 -20.32
N LEU A 285 11.14 1.72 -21.34
CA LEU A 285 11.84 1.84 -22.63
C LEU A 285 11.49 3.16 -23.33
N GLU A 286 10.20 3.49 -23.42
CA GLU A 286 9.74 4.74 -24.04
C GLU A 286 10.33 5.98 -23.35
N LYS A 287 10.30 6.01 -22.01
CA LYS A 287 10.83 7.14 -21.25
C LYS A 287 12.35 7.23 -21.34
N ARG A 288 13.04 6.09 -21.39
CA ARG A 288 14.49 6.06 -21.56
C ARG A 288 14.89 6.65 -22.91
N GLU A 289 14.19 6.30 -23.98
CA GLU A 289 14.43 6.87 -25.32
C GLU A 289 14.13 8.36 -25.35
N GLN A 290 13.02 8.81 -24.77
CA GLN A 290 12.70 10.24 -24.65
C GLN A 290 13.81 11.02 -23.94
N ILE A 291 14.30 10.53 -22.79
CA ILE A 291 15.37 11.19 -22.03
C ILE A 291 16.69 11.22 -22.82
N LEU A 292 16.98 10.17 -23.62
CA LEU A 292 18.17 10.12 -24.46
C LEU A 292 18.07 11.02 -25.70
N GLN A 293 16.87 11.28 -26.21
CA GLN A 293 16.63 12.22 -27.32
C GLN A 293 16.72 13.70 -26.88
N GLU A 294 16.62 13.98 -25.58
CA GLU A 294 16.81 15.33 -25.01
C GLU A 294 18.29 15.72 -24.82
N LEU A 295 19.24 14.84 -25.15
CA LEU A 295 20.69 15.12 -25.18
C LEU A 295 21.08 15.91 -26.43
#